data_AF-A0A7K4CYX1-F1
#
_entry.id   AF-A0A7K4CYX1-F1
#
_cell.length_a   1.000
_cell.length_b   1.000
_cell.length_c   1.000
_cell.angle_alpha   90.00
_cell.angle_beta   90.00
_cell.angle_gamma   90.00
#
_symmetry.space_group_name_H-M   'P 1'
#
loop_
_entity.id
_entity.type
_entity.pdbx_description
1 polymer ?
#
loop_
_entity_poly.entity_id
_entity_poly.type
_entity_poly.pdbx_seq_one_letter_code
_entity_poly.pdbx_strand_id
1 'polypeptide(L)'
;MTSDSITYALAVALACDPAFPRIILLKDVDGALRVHATRGGLPRRSRDARGTLVRRILVRSQRPRPALPTYPFDEFMFALVEEYQQPFFIVNWRRIDRVLELLENGRTPFCTAVMPG
;
A
#
# COMPACT_ATOMS: atom_id res chain seq x y z
N MET A 1 -6.32 -8.52 14.54
CA MET A 1 -6.86 -8.27 13.18
C MET A 1 -6.82 -6.78 12.94
N THR A 2 -6.13 -6.36 11.89
CA THR A 2 -5.99 -4.96 11.48
C THR A 2 -7.14 -4.58 10.54
N SER A 3 -7.48 -3.30 10.49
CA SER A 3 -8.58 -2.78 9.67
C SER A 3 -8.40 -3.00 8.16
N ASP A 4 -7.16 -3.19 7.69
CA ASP A 4 -6.84 -3.11 6.24
C ASP A 4 -7.26 -4.35 5.48
N SER A 5 -6.89 -5.54 5.95
CA SER A 5 -7.29 -6.82 5.35
C SER A 5 -8.81 -7.00 5.28
N ILE A 6 -9.54 -6.56 6.31
CA ILE A 6 -11.02 -6.58 6.30
C ILE A 6 -11.56 -5.59 5.28
N THR A 7 -11.02 -4.37 5.25
CA THR A 7 -11.44 -3.33 4.27
C THR A 7 -11.20 -3.79 2.85
N TYR A 8 -10.05 -4.40 2.58
CA TYR A 8 -9.72 -4.94 1.26
C TYR A 8 -10.65 -6.09 0.87
N ALA A 9 -10.82 -7.09 1.74
CA ALA A 9 -11.69 -8.23 1.45
C ALA A 9 -13.14 -7.78 1.21
N LEU A 10 -13.63 -6.82 1.99
CA LEU A 10 -14.95 -6.23 1.80
C LEU A 10 -15.02 -5.44 0.50
N ALA A 11 -14.01 -4.63 0.17
CA ALA A 11 -13.98 -3.87 -1.07
C ALA A 11 -13.95 -4.76 -2.31
N VAL A 12 -13.23 -5.89 -2.26
CA VAL A 12 -13.27 -6.91 -3.31
C VAL A 12 -14.65 -7.56 -3.39
N ALA A 13 -15.24 -7.95 -2.26
CA ALA A 13 -16.56 -8.59 -2.23
C ALA A 13 -17.69 -7.65 -2.67
N LEU A 14 -17.55 -6.35 -2.40
CA LEU A 14 -18.48 -5.30 -2.78
C LEU A 14 -18.20 -4.71 -4.17
N ALA A 15 -17.19 -5.21 -4.90
CA ALA A 15 -16.78 -4.73 -6.23
C ALA A 15 -17.81 -5.04 -7.35
N CYS A 16 -19.07 -4.69 -7.11
CA CYS A 16 -20.17 -4.67 -8.06
C CYS A 16 -20.42 -3.29 -8.68
N ASP A 17 -19.58 -2.27 -8.42
CA ASP A 17 -19.72 -0.95 -9.07
C ASP A 17 -18.61 -0.70 -10.13
N PRO A 18 -18.93 -0.81 -11.43
CA PRO A 18 -17.98 -0.52 -12.50
C PRO A 18 -17.54 0.97 -12.55
N ALA A 19 -18.23 1.88 -11.85
CA ALA A 19 -17.85 3.29 -11.77
C ALA A 19 -16.65 3.52 -10.82
N PHE A 20 -16.41 2.62 -9.87
CA PHE A 20 -15.31 2.73 -8.90
C PHE A 20 -14.52 1.41 -8.76
N PRO A 21 -13.76 1.00 -9.78
CA PRO A 21 -13.03 -0.28 -9.78
C PRO A 21 -11.75 -0.25 -8.92
N ARG A 22 -11.63 0.67 -7.95
CA ARG A 22 -10.36 0.96 -7.27
C ARG A 22 -10.48 0.85 -5.76
N ILE A 23 -9.63 0.03 -5.16
CA ILE A 23 -9.52 -0.09 -3.70
C ILE A 23 -8.51 0.95 -3.20
N ILE A 24 -8.93 1.84 -2.29
CA ILE A 24 -8.10 2.92 -1.75
C ILE A 24 -7.98 2.75 -0.24
N LEU A 25 -6.74 2.62 0.24
CA LEU A 25 -6.39 2.60 1.66
C LEU A 25 -5.91 3.98 2.08
N LEU A 26 -6.71 4.63 2.92
CA LEU A 26 -6.39 5.92 3.53
C LEU A 26 -5.48 5.72 4.76
N LYS A 27 -4.28 6.29 4.72
CA LYS A 27 -3.23 6.15 5.75
C LYS A 27 -2.74 7.51 6.24
N ASP A 28 -2.08 7.55 7.38
CA ASP A 28 -1.45 8.78 7.90
C ASP A 28 -0.02 8.99 7.36
N VAL A 29 0.39 8.18 6.38
CA VAL A 29 1.68 8.22 5.69
C VAL A 29 1.51 8.25 4.18
N ASP A 30 2.51 8.76 3.47
CA ASP A 30 2.51 8.91 2.01
C ASP A 30 2.73 7.60 1.24
N GLY A 31 2.79 6.44 1.91
CA GLY A 31 2.94 5.13 1.27
C GLY A 31 3.95 4.23 1.96
N ALA A 32 4.44 3.22 1.22
CA ALA A 32 5.49 2.33 1.72
C ALA A 32 6.87 2.99 1.58
N LEU A 33 7.73 2.73 2.55
CA LEU A 33 9.09 3.29 2.60
C LEU A 33 10.12 2.17 2.45
N ARG A 34 11.02 2.30 1.48
CA ARG A 34 12.25 1.50 1.46
C ARG A 34 13.25 2.18 2.38
N VAL A 35 13.47 1.56 3.55
CA VAL A 35 14.45 2.03 4.51
C VAL A 35 15.84 1.61 4.07
N HIS A 36 16.77 2.56 3.98
CA HIS A 36 18.17 2.24 3.77
C HIS A 36 18.78 1.85 5.12
N ALA A 37 19.48 0.72 5.18
CA ALA A 37 20.20 0.34 6.39
C ALA A 37 21.24 1.42 6.72
N THR A 38 21.02 2.16 7.81
CA THR A 38 22.07 3.01 8.38
C THR A 38 23.15 2.12 8.98
N ARG A 39 24.43 2.46 8.78
CA ARG A 39 25.59 1.79 9.39
C ARG A 39 25.38 1.79 10.92
N GLY A 40 24.85 0.70 11.49
CA GLY A 40 24.51 0.60 12.92
C GLY A 40 23.12 0.04 13.28
N GLY A 41 22.22 -0.22 12.33
CA GLY A 41 20.98 -0.97 12.60
C GLY A 41 19.74 -0.51 11.83
N LEU A 42 18.69 -1.34 11.88
CA LEU A 42 17.35 -1.05 11.33
C LEU A 42 16.63 -0.03 12.23
N PRO A 43 16.04 1.05 11.68
CA PRO A 43 15.29 2.01 12.49
C PRO A 43 14.08 1.35 13.15
N ARG A 44 13.88 1.66 14.44
CA ARG A 44 12.83 1.07 15.29
C ARG A 44 11.42 1.56 14.98
N ARG A 45 11.26 2.63 14.19
CA ARG A 45 9.96 3.24 13.81
C ARG A 45 10.02 3.81 12.39
N SER A 46 8.94 3.64 11.61
CA SER A 46 8.87 4.14 10.22
C SER A 46 9.02 5.67 10.13
N ARG A 47 8.63 6.40 11.18
CA ARG A 47 8.74 7.87 11.28
C ARG A 47 10.17 8.39 11.30
N ASP A 48 11.10 7.59 11.81
CA ASP A 48 12.51 7.98 11.99
C ASP A 48 13.41 7.45 10.86
N ALA A 49 12.85 6.64 9.95
CA ALA A 49 13.59 6.04 8.87
C ALA A 49 13.79 7.04 7.72
N ARG A 50 15.04 7.44 7.47
CA ARG A 50 15.40 8.03 6.16
C ARG A 50 15.23 6.95 5.10
N GLY A 51 14.11 7.01 4.38
CA GLY A 51 13.73 6.03 3.38
C GLY A 51 13.30 6.68 2.07
N THR A 52 13.31 5.90 1.01
CA THR A 52 12.78 6.32 -0.29
C THR A 52 11.35 5.80 -0.41
N LEU A 53 10.41 6.69 -0.78
CA LEU A 53 9.03 6.30 -1.08
C LEU A 53 9.01 5.27 -2.21
N VAL A 54 8.30 4.17 -1.98
CA VAL A 54 8.09 3.12 -2.97
C VAL A 54 6.85 3.49 -3.77
N ARG A 55 7.03 3.81 -5.05
CA ARG A 55 5.90 4.17 -5.93
C ARG A 55 5.07 2.98 -6.38
N ARG A 56 5.67 1.80 -6.45
CA ARG A 56 5.02 0.58 -6.93
C ARG A 56 5.50 -0.59 -6.08
N ILE A 57 4.57 -1.27 -5.42
CA ILE A 57 4.80 -2.52 -4.70
C ILE A 57 4.41 -3.64 -5.65
N LEU A 58 5.37 -4.49 -6.00
CA LEU A 58 5.08 -5.74 -6.68
C LEU A 58 4.69 -6.74 -5.58
N VAL A 59 3.41 -7.06 -5.49
CA VAL A 59 2.90 -8.12 -4.65
C VAL A 59 3.31 -9.43 -5.32
N ARG A 60 4.36 -10.02 -4.77
CA ARG A 60 4.76 -11.40 -5.05
C ARG A 60 4.57 -12.14 -3.74
N SER A 61 4.32 -13.45 -3.81
CA SER A 61 4.47 -14.40 -2.70
C SER A 61 5.92 -14.38 -2.19
N GLN A 62 6.32 -13.30 -1.53
CA GLN A 62 7.65 -13.15 -0.94
C GLN A 62 7.54 -13.42 0.55
N ARG A 63 8.13 -14.55 0.94
CA ARG A 63 8.65 -14.73 2.30
C ARG A 63 9.46 -13.48 2.68
N PRO A 64 9.33 -12.96 3.92
CA PRO A 64 9.98 -11.72 4.30
C PRO A 64 11.51 -11.86 4.12
N ARG A 65 12.11 -11.07 3.22
CA ARG A 65 13.56 -10.85 3.20
C ARG A 65 13.88 -9.70 4.16
N PRO A 66 15.01 -9.73 4.87
CA PRO A 66 15.34 -8.74 5.90
C PRO A 66 15.59 -7.30 5.38
N ALA A 67 15.57 -7.08 4.07
CA ALA A 67 15.75 -5.77 3.42
C ALA A 67 14.45 -5.21 2.80
N LEU A 68 13.28 -5.68 3.24
CA LEU A 68 12.01 -5.26 2.64
C LEU A 68 11.59 -3.84 3.07
N PRO A 69 10.80 -3.15 2.22
CA PRO A 69 10.14 -1.91 2.59
C PRO A 69 9.30 -2.08 3.86
N THR A 70 9.22 -1.03 4.67
CA THR A 70 8.21 -0.94 5.73
C THR A 70 6.87 -0.62 5.07
N TYR A 71 5.92 -1.53 5.21
CA TYR A 71 4.57 -1.40 4.65
C TYR A 71 3.63 -0.79 5.70
N PRO A 72 2.73 0.14 5.30
CA PRO A 72 1.76 0.74 6.21
C PRO A 72 0.46 -0.07 6.31
N PHE A 73 0.51 -1.37 5.98
CA PHE A 73 -0.61 -2.29 5.99
C PHE A 73 -0.14 -3.66 6.52
N ASP A 74 -1.08 -4.50 6.91
CA ASP A 74 -0.76 -5.81 7.48
C ASP A 74 -0.26 -6.83 6.45
N GLU A 75 0.58 -7.77 6.88
CA GLU A 75 1.18 -8.77 5.98
C GLU A 75 0.13 -9.70 5.34
N PHE A 76 -1.04 -9.86 5.95
CA PHE A 76 -2.10 -10.70 5.39
C PHE A 76 -2.69 -10.12 4.10
N MET A 77 -2.56 -8.81 3.87
CA MET A 77 -2.88 -8.17 2.60
C MET A 77 -2.13 -8.79 1.41
N PHE A 78 -0.89 -9.29 1.59
CA PHE A 78 -0.16 -9.92 0.49
C PHE A 78 -0.89 -11.15 -0.04
N ALA A 79 -1.42 -11.99 0.87
CA ALA A 79 -2.19 -13.17 0.52
C ALA A 79 -3.51 -12.81 -0.16
N LEU A 80 -4.22 -11.80 0.36
CA LEU A 80 -5.49 -11.36 -0.24
C LEU A 80 -5.29 -10.75 -1.64
N VAL A 81 -4.21 -10.00 -1.86
CA VAL A 81 -3.95 -9.39 -3.16
C VAL A 81 -3.48 -10.43 -4.17
N GLU A 82 -2.72 -11.43 -3.73
CA GLU A 82 -2.38 -12.59 -4.54
C GLU A 82 -3.60 -13.44 -4.88
N GLU A 83 -4.54 -13.62 -3.96
CA GLU A 83 -5.77 -14.40 -4.22
C GLU A 83 -6.71 -13.67 -5.21
N TYR A 84 -7.02 -12.41 -4.94
CA TYR A 84 -8.05 -11.68 -5.67
C TYR A 84 -7.53 -10.91 -6.89
N GLN A 85 -6.20 -10.79 -7.04
CA GLN A 85 -5.53 -10.09 -8.15
C GLN A 85 -5.98 -8.63 -8.34
N GLN A 86 -6.56 -8.00 -7.30
CA GLN A 86 -7.03 -6.62 -7.36
C GLN A 86 -5.97 -5.65 -6.85
N PRO A 87 -5.56 -4.65 -7.65
CA PRO A 87 -4.63 -3.63 -7.18
C PRO A 87 -5.30 -2.71 -6.16
N PHE A 88 -4.49 -2.19 -5.24
CA PHE A 88 -4.94 -1.16 -4.30
C PHE A 88 -3.96 0.01 -4.23
N PHE A 89 -4.48 1.14 -3.77
CA PHE A 89 -3.75 2.40 -3.64
C PHE A 89 -3.58 2.75 -2.16
N ILE A 90 -2.43 3.33 -1.83
CA ILE A 90 -2.19 3.88 -0.48
C ILE A 90 -2.09 5.39 -0.63
N VAL A 91 -2.95 6.12 0.09
CA VAL A 91 -3.00 7.59 0.03
C VAL A 91 -2.98 8.15 1.44
N ASN A 92 -2.21 9.22 1.63
CA ASN A 92 -2.21 9.95 2.89
C ASN A 92 -3.50 10.75 3.03
N TRP A 93 -4.36 10.42 4.00
CA TRP A 93 -5.64 11.10 4.22
C TRP A 93 -5.47 12.57 4.63
N ARG A 94 -4.30 12.95 5.16
CA ARG A 94 -3.97 14.34 5.48
C ARG A 94 -3.71 15.19 4.24
N ARG A 95 -3.57 14.57 3.06
CA ARG A 95 -3.33 15.21 1.77
C ARG A 95 -4.56 15.08 0.89
N ILE A 96 -5.63 15.78 1.27
CA ILE A 96 -6.95 15.65 0.63
C ILE A 96 -6.93 16.02 -0.86
N ASP A 97 -6.05 16.95 -1.26
CA ASP A 97 -5.75 17.31 -2.65
C ASP A 97 -5.41 16.07 -3.49
N ARG A 98 -4.73 15.10 -2.88
CA ARG A 98 -4.24 13.89 -3.55
C ARG A 98 -5.26 12.77 -3.57
N VAL A 99 -6.11 12.71 -2.57
CA VAL A 99 -7.27 11.82 -2.57
C VAL A 99 -8.17 12.21 -3.75
N LEU A 100 -8.47 13.50 -3.89
CA LEU A 100 -9.26 14.01 -5.01
C LEU A 100 -8.57 13.78 -6.36
N GLU A 101 -7.26 14.04 -6.48
CA GLU A 101 -6.51 13.79 -7.72
C GLU A 101 -6.61 12.31 -8.17
N LEU A 102 -6.54 11.36 -7.24
CA LEU A 102 -6.70 9.92 -7.53
C LEU A 102 -8.13 9.56 -7.94
N LEU A 103 -9.13 10.13 -7.26
CA LEU A 103 -10.54 9.87 -7.54
C LEU A 103 -10.96 10.44 -8.91
N GLU A 104 -10.54 11.66 -9.23
CA GLU A 104 -10.95 12.38 -10.44
C GLU A 104 -10.18 11.94 -11.69
N ASN A 105 -8.85 11.79 -11.59
CA ASN A 105 -7.99 11.61 -12.76
C ASN A 105 -7.41 10.21 -12.88
N GLY A 106 -7.61 9.35 -11.87
CA GLY A 106 -7.02 8.02 -11.82
C GLY A 106 -5.50 7.96 -11.85
N ARG A 107 -4.85 9.11 -11.67
CA ARG A 107 -3.39 9.19 -11.53
C ARG A 107 -3.02 8.85 -10.11
N THR A 108 -1.94 8.08 -9.97
CA THR A 108 -1.46 7.60 -8.68
C THR A 108 -0.34 8.47 -8.13
N PRO A 109 -0.60 9.30 -7.10
CA PRO A 109 0.43 10.20 -6.61
C PRO A 109 1.50 9.50 -5.76
N PHE A 110 1.26 8.28 -5.24
CA PHE A 110 2.05 7.77 -4.12
C PHE A 110 2.55 6.33 -4.23
N CYS A 111 1.66 5.35 -4.06
CA CYS A 111 2.06 3.94 -3.99
C CYS A 111 0.92 3.05 -4.50
N THR A 112 1.23 2.20 -5.47
CA THR A 112 0.30 1.19 -5.99
C THR A 112 0.84 -0.20 -5.72
N ALA A 113 0.02 -1.05 -5.11
CA ALA A 113 0.29 -2.47 -5.04
C ALA A 113 -0.32 -3.17 -6.26
N VAL A 114 0.51 -3.87 -7.02
CA VAL A 114 0.14 -4.55 -8.25
C VAL A 114 0.71 -5.96 -8.28
N MET A 115 0.10 -6.83 -9.08
CA MET A 115 0.66 -8.13 -9.43
C MET A 115 1.67 -7.98 -10.58
N PRO A 116 2.72 -8.82 -10.67
CA PRO A 116 3.53 -8.92 -11.87
C PRO A 116 2.68 -9.47 -13.03
N GLY A 117 2.79 -8.85 -14.21
CA GLY A 117 2.23 -9.37 -15.45
C GLY A 117 3.15 -10.37 -16.13
#